data_AF-A0A3G4W7P6-F1
#
_entry.id   AF-A0A3G4W7P6-F1
#
_cell.length_a   1.000
_cell.length_b   1.000
_cell.length_c   1.000
_cell.angle_alpha   90.00
_cell.angle_beta   90.00
_cell.angle_gamma   90.00
#
_symmetry.space_group_name_H-M   'P 1'
#
loop_
_entity.id
_entity.type
_entity.pdbx_description
1 polymer ?
#
loop_
_entity_poly.entity_id
_entity_poly.type
_entity_poly.pdbx_seq_one_letter_code
_entity_poly.pdbx_strand_id
1 'polypeptide(L)'
;MTTLTSAVGSVRLILAASLSPQGQGETSGAPWWAVPAATLIGGMIAWFAAWSSSRQLRRSAQEELHHEQARLLNEQFAMAAGLLGHEEPACRLAGVHAMAGLADDWAERARRQICIDVLCAYLRMPYPAEPSESASVQERLAWQADREVRHTVIRVIRDHLNPRISGTAASWEGYDFDFTGTVFDGGSFRGARFTGGYVSFRRAEFTGGLLSFRHAVFAGGNVSFDRATFAASRVGFQAAVFIGGNVSFDYATFAGGYVTFRGVEFTGGTVSFRGTKFTGGSVNLQGAGSWTAPPIFDDGVMACPPAGLLLPKSVES
;
A
#
# COMPACT_ATOMS: atom_id res chain seq x y z
N MET A 1 41.66 19.25 39.71
CA MET A 1 42.05 19.92 38.44
C MET A 1 40.80 20.10 37.60
N THR A 2 40.47 21.36 37.26
CA THR A 2 39.75 21.86 36.05
C THR A 2 38.38 21.24 35.69
N THR A 3 37.23 21.89 36.00
CA THR A 3 36.49 22.99 35.32
C THR A 3 35.43 22.54 34.30
N LEU A 4 34.16 22.91 34.52
CA LEU A 4 33.24 23.65 33.60
C LEU A 4 31.78 23.56 34.14
N THR A 5 31.29 24.51 34.95
CA THR A 5 30.51 25.74 34.64
C THR A 5 29.22 25.59 33.81
N SER A 6 28.17 26.24 34.33
CA SER A 6 27.05 26.90 33.63
C SER A 6 25.74 26.13 33.43
N ALA A 7 24.73 26.49 34.23
CA ALA A 7 23.43 27.04 33.76
C ALA A 7 22.22 26.60 34.61
N VAL A 8 22.14 27.02 35.87
CA VAL A 8 20.84 27.19 36.56
C VAL A 8 20.92 28.45 37.43
N GLY A 9 20.97 29.61 36.76
CA GLY A 9 20.72 30.90 37.37
C GLY A 9 19.43 31.45 36.79
N SER A 10 18.55 31.94 37.67
CA SER A 10 17.40 32.83 37.41
C SER A 10 16.01 32.29 37.76
N VAL A 11 15.79 31.89 39.02
CA VAL A 11 14.50 32.12 39.71
C VAL A 11 14.77 32.41 41.20
N ARG A 12 15.36 33.57 41.51
CA ARG A 12 15.41 34.13 42.87
C ARG A 12 15.30 35.66 42.81
N LEU A 13 14.07 36.14 42.65
CA LEU A 13 13.62 37.54 42.85
C LEU A 13 12.12 37.38 43.14
N ILE A 14 11.48 37.85 44.21
CA ILE A 14 11.75 38.81 45.28
C ILE A 14 10.82 38.38 46.43
N LEU A 15 11.34 38.10 47.63
CA LEU A 15 10.51 38.14 48.85
C LEU A 15 11.41 38.37 50.08
N ALA A 16 12.03 39.54 50.14
CA ALA A 16 12.74 39.98 51.34
C ALA A 16 12.86 41.50 51.35
N ALA A 17 11.83 42.19 51.81
CA ALA A 17 11.94 43.55 52.36
C ALA A 17 10.64 43.93 53.06
N SER A 18 10.59 43.79 54.39
CA SER A 18 10.09 44.83 55.30
C SER A 18 9.83 44.26 56.70
N LEU A 19 10.85 44.23 57.55
CA LEU A 19 10.68 44.27 59.00
C LEU A 19 11.84 45.08 59.59
N SER A 20 11.61 46.38 59.74
CA SER A 20 12.30 47.22 60.72
C SER A 20 11.20 47.99 61.48
N PRO A 21 11.14 47.91 62.81
CA PRO A 21 10.18 48.67 63.60
C PRO A 21 10.80 50.01 63.99
N GLN A 22 10.07 51.12 63.83
CA GLN A 22 9.97 52.24 64.77
C GLN A 22 9.20 53.40 64.10
N GLY A 23 8.21 53.92 64.83
CA GLY A 23 7.48 55.14 64.44
C GLY A 23 6.06 55.14 64.97
N GLN A 24 5.89 55.62 66.21
CA GLN A 24 4.58 56.04 66.71
C GLN A 24 4.10 57.26 65.91
N GLY A 25 2.87 57.20 65.42
CA GLY A 25 2.17 58.31 64.78
C GLY A 25 0.75 57.86 64.44
N GLU A 26 -0.22 58.34 65.19
CA GLU A 26 -1.64 58.22 64.87
C GLU A 26 -1.94 58.82 63.49
N THR A 27 -2.71 58.11 62.65
CA THR A 27 -3.84 58.67 61.90
C THR A 27 -4.66 57.58 61.20
N SER A 28 -5.98 57.71 61.34
CA SER A 28 -7.08 57.33 60.42
C SER A 28 -7.16 55.90 59.87
N GLY A 29 -8.28 55.25 60.17
CA GLY A 29 -8.64 53.90 59.72
C GLY A 29 -8.72 53.75 58.21
N ALA A 30 -7.94 52.80 57.69
CA ALA A 30 -8.18 52.20 56.38
C ALA A 30 -9.34 51.19 56.48
N PRO A 31 -10.36 51.26 55.61
CA PRO A 31 -11.50 50.35 55.70
C PRO A 31 -11.11 48.93 55.29
N TRP A 32 -11.62 47.94 56.03
CA TRP A 32 -11.29 46.51 55.91
C TRP A 32 -11.59 45.86 54.54
N TRP A 33 -12.23 46.57 53.60
CA TRP A 33 -12.44 46.10 52.23
C TRP A 33 -11.25 46.37 51.29
N ALA A 34 -10.23 47.13 51.72
CA ALA A 34 -9.13 47.56 50.86
C ALA A 34 -8.05 46.48 50.57
N VAL A 35 -8.24 45.22 50.98
CA VAL A 35 -7.21 44.16 50.87
C VAL A 35 -7.48 43.00 49.88
N PRO A 36 -8.64 42.73 49.24
CA PRO A 36 -8.76 41.53 48.40
C PRO A 36 -8.50 41.75 46.90
N ALA A 37 -7.90 42.87 46.47
CA ALA A 37 -7.64 43.10 45.04
C ALA A 37 -6.28 42.55 44.55
N ALA A 38 -5.25 42.55 45.39
CA ALA A 38 -3.90 42.17 44.98
C ALA A 38 -3.67 40.64 44.88
N THR A 39 -4.42 39.83 45.64
CA THR A 39 -4.28 38.36 45.65
C THR A 39 -4.91 37.70 44.43
N LEU A 40 -5.98 38.27 43.87
CA LEU A 40 -6.66 37.75 42.68
C LEU A 40 -5.81 37.90 41.41
N ILE A 41 -5.05 39.00 41.30
CA ILE A 41 -4.17 39.25 40.15
C ILE A 41 -2.96 38.30 40.16
N GLY A 42 -2.32 38.12 41.32
CA GLY A 42 -1.22 37.15 41.47
C GLY A 42 -1.64 35.71 41.17
N GLY A 43 -2.84 35.32 41.61
CA GLY A 43 -3.43 34.01 41.32
C GLY A 43 -3.71 33.78 39.82
N MET A 44 -4.21 34.79 39.11
CA MET A 44 -4.45 34.70 37.65
C MET A 44 -3.14 34.60 36.85
N ILE A 45 -2.09 35.34 37.24
CA ILE A 45 -0.78 35.27 36.58
C ILE A 45 -0.14 33.90 36.82
N ALA A 46 -0.18 33.39 38.06
CA ALA A 46 0.33 32.07 38.39
C ALA A 46 -0.45 30.95 37.65
N TRP A 47 -1.78 31.05 37.60
CA TRP A 47 -2.62 30.13 36.85
C TRP A 47 -2.34 30.17 35.35
N PHE A 48 -2.20 31.37 34.75
CA PHE A 48 -1.87 31.52 33.33
C PHE A 48 -0.46 31.01 33.00
N ALA A 49 0.53 31.23 33.87
CA ALA A 49 1.86 30.67 33.74
C ALA A 49 1.85 29.13 33.84
N ALA A 50 1.10 28.57 34.79
CA ALA A 50 0.90 27.12 34.92
C ALA A 50 0.14 26.53 33.71
N TRP A 51 -0.87 27.23 33.21
CA TRP A 51 -1.64 26.81 32.04
C TRP A 51 -0.82 26.86 30.75
N SER A 52 -0.06 27.94 30.53
CA SER A 52 0.79 28.11 29.34
C SER A 52 1.98 27.16 29.36
N SER A 53 2.64 26.95 30.51
CA SER A 53 3.70 25.94 30.67
C SER A 53 3.17 24.51 30.52
N SER A 54 2.01 24.18 31.11
CA SER A 54 1.36 22.88 30.89
C SER A 54 1.01 22.68 29.42
N ARG A 55 0.58 23.73 28.72
CA ARG A 55 0.29 23.69 27.28
C ARG A 55 1.55 23.51 26.44
N GLN A 56 2.67 24.12 26.82
CA GLN A 56 3.97 23.94 26.17
C GLN A 56 4.53 22.53 26.40
N LEU A 57 4.50 22.02 27.65
CA LEU A 57 4.93 20.66 28.00
C LEU A 57 4.10 19.60 27.28
N ARG A 58 2.79 19.81 27.12
CA ARG A 58 1.93 18.91 26.34
C ARG A 58 2.31 18.88 24.87
N ARG A 59 2.66 20.03 24.28
CA ARG A 59 3.09 20.10 22.88
C ARG A 59 4.42 19.40 22.66
N SER A 60 5.42 19.66 23.51
CA SER A 60 6.72 18.99 23.40
C SER A 60 6.60 17.48 23.61
N ALA A 61 5.77 17.04 24.57
CA ALA A 61 5.53 15.62 24.79
C ALA A 61 4.79 14.96 23.61
N GLN A 62 3.87 15.68 22.96
CA GLN A 62 3.21 15.19 21.74
C GLN A 62 4.20 15.11 20.58
N GLU A 63 5.02 16.13 20.36
CA GLU A 63 6.06 16.14 19.32
C GLU A 63 7.07 15.02 19.56
N GLU A 64 7.55 14.84 20.79
CA GLU A 64 8.44 13.75 21.17
C GLU A 64 7.80 12.37 20.95
N LEU A 65 6.53 12.19 21.33
CA LEU A 65 5.79 10.97 21.06
C LEU A 65 5.66 10.71 19.55
N HIS A 66 5.35 11.74 18.75
CA HIS A 66 5.26 11.60 17.30
C HIS A 66 6.61 11.25 16.67
N HIS A 67 7.69 11.88 17.12
CA HIS A 67 9.04 11.55 16.67
C HIS A 67 9.43 10.13 17.05
N GLU A 68 9.11 9.70 18.26
CA GLU A 68 9.40 8.35 18.74
C GLU A 68 8.59 7.29 18.00
N GLN A 69 7.30 7.53 17.78
CA GLN A 69 6.45 6.66 16.95
C GLN A 69 7.02 6.54 15.53
N ALA A 70 7.42 7.67 14.92
CA ALA A 70 8.03 7.67 13.59
C ALA A 70 9.35 6.89 13.56
N ARG A 71 10.19 7.03 14.61
CA ARG A 71 11.46 6.29 14.75
C ARG A 71 11.22 4.79 14.85
N LEU A 72 10.34 4.35 15.74
CA LEU A 72 10.02 2.94 15.94
C LEU A 72 9.51 2.28 14.66
N LEU A 73 8.63 2.97 13.92
CA LEU A 73 8.11 2.44 12.66
C LEU A 73 9.19 2.35 11.57
N ASN A 74 10.12 3.31 11.52
CA ASN A 74 11.25 3.24 10.59
C ASN A 74 12.21 2.09 10.93
N GLU A 75 12.46 1.85 12.22
CA GLU A 75 13.26 0.70 12.68
C GLU A 75 12.57 -0.62 12.33
N GLN A 76 11.26 -0.73 12.56
CA GLN A 76 10.48 -1.90 12.18
C GLN A 76 10.49 -2.12 10.67
N PHE A 77 10.39 -1.06 9.87
CA PHE A 77 10.52 -1.15 8.42
C PHE A 77 11.88 -1.71 7.98
N ALA A 78 12.97 -1.20 8.57
CA ALA A 78 14.30 -1.72 8.28
C ALA A 78 14.43 -3.21 8.65
N MET A 79 13.86 -3.63 9.80
CA MET A 79 13.83 -5.04 10.19
C MET A 79 13.00 -5.91 9.22
N ALA A 80 11.81 -5.47 8.84
CA ALA A 80 10.95 -6.19 7.90
C ALA A 80 11.59 -6.33 6.51
N ALA A 81 12.23 -5.26 6.03
CA ALA A 81 13.01 -5.28 4.79
C ALA A 81 14.21 -6.25 4.88
N GLY A 82 14.91 -6.26 6.03
CA GLY A 82 16.00 -7.22 6.29
C GLY A 82 15.53 -8.68 6.27
N LEU A 83 14.37 -8.97 6.85
CA LEU A 83 13.76 -10.31 6.82
C LEU A 83 13.39 -10.73 5.39
N LEU A 84 12.82 -9.83 4.58
CA LEU A 84 12.50 -10.09 3.17
C LEU A 84 13.73 -10.39 2.31
N GLY A 85 14.88 -9.77 2.63
CA GLY A 85 16.14 -9.98 1.93
C GLY A 85 16.96 -11.18 2.43
N HIS A 86 16.46 -11.94 3.40
CA HIS A 86 17.21 -13.03 4.02
C HIS A 86 17.31 -14.27 3.12
N GLU A 87 18.38 -15.06 3.24
CA GLU A 87 18.59 -16.29 2.45
C GLU A 87 17.65 -17.43 2.84
N GLU A 88 17.18 -17.44 4.09
CA GLU A 88 16.23 -18.44 4.58
C GLU A 88 14.77 -18.10 4.22
N PRO A 89 14.03 -19.01 3.55
CA PRO A 89 12.64 -18.78 3.17
C PRO A 89 11.71 -18.43 4.33
N ALA A 90 11.93 -19.02 5.51
CA ALA A 90 11.12 -18.76 6.71
C ALA A 90 11.24 -17.29 7.16
N CYS A 91 12.45 -16.74 7.15
CA CYS A 91 12.69 -15.32 7.43
C CYS A 91 11.99 -14.44 6.38
N ARG A 92 12.05 -14.80 5.10
CA ARG A 92 11.36 -14.04 4.05
C ARG A 92 9.84 -14.06 4.25
N LEU A 93 9.24 -15.20 4.60
CA LEU A 93 7.82 -15.29 4.94
C LEU A 93 7.45 -14.37 6.12
N ALA A 94 8.26 -14.36 7.17
CA ALA A 94 8.07 -13.45 8.30
C ALA A 94 8.17 -11.97 7.85
N GLY A 95 9.13 -11.66 6.97
CA GLY A 95 9.29 -10.34 6.37
C GLY A 95 8.07 -9.89 5.56
N VAL A 96 7.45 -10.78 4.77
CA VAL A 96 6.23 -10.48 4.01
C VAL A 96 5.10 -10.03 4.95
N HIS A 97 4.85 -10.78 6.02
CA HIS A 97 3.80 -10.45 6.98
C HIS A 97 4.13 -9.21 7.82
N ALA A 98 5.39 -9.03 8.21
CA ALA A 98 5.84 -7.83 8.93
C ALA A 98 5.68 -6.57 8.07
N MET A 99 6.03 -6.65 6.79
CA MET A 99 5.89 -5.53 5.84
C MET A 99 4.41 -5.17 5.62
N ALA A 100 3.53 -6.18 5.56
CA ALA A 100 2.09 -5.96 5.46
C ALA A 100 1.51 -5.29 6.72
N GLY A 101 1.88 -5.78 7.90
CA GLY A 101 1.46 -5.18 9.17
C GLY A 101 1.91 -3.71 9.30
N LEU A 102 3.14 -3.41 8.89
CA LEU A 102 3.64 -2.03 8.84
C LEU A 102 2.86 -1.15 7.87
N ALA A 103 2.47 -1.71 6.72
CA ALA A 103 1.63 -1.00 5.76
C ALA A 103 0.31 -0.59 6.44
N ASP A 104 -0.31 -1.50 7.20
CA ASP A 104 -1.58 -1.27 7.89
C ASP A 104 -1.48 -0.29 9.07
N ASP A 105 -0.38 -0.35 9.82
CA ASP A 105 -0.15 0.53 10.98
C ASP A 105 0.15 1.98 10.58
N TRP A 106 0.66 2.21 9.37
CA TRP A 106 0.94 3.56 8.88
C TRP A 106 -0.32 4.31 8.43
N ALA A 107 -0.58 5.46 9.07
CA ALA A 107 -1.64 6.39 8.70
C ALA A 107 -1.31 7.23 7.45
N GLU A 108 -0.02 7.48 7.19
CA GLU A 108 0.44 8.23 6.02
C GLU A 108 0.37 7.37 4.75
N ARG A 109 -0.48 7.76 3.80
CA ARG A 109 -0.63 7.07 2.51
C ARG A 109 0.70 6.83 1.79
N ALA A 110 1.60 7.82 1.78
CA ALA A 110 2.90 7.68 1.12
C ALA A 110 3.73 6.52 1.69
N ARG A 111 3.68 6.30 3.01
CA ARG A 111 4.45 5.23 3.66
C ARG A 111 3.83 3.86 3.45
N ARG A 112 2.50 3.75 3.46
CA ARG A 112 1.82 2.51 3.07
C ARG A 112 2.16 2.10 1.63
N GLN A 113 2.21 3.06 0.70
CA GLN A 113 2.65 2.80 -0.67
C GLN A 113 4.07 2.24 -0.72
N ILE A 114 5.01 2.74 0.09
CA ILE A 114 6.38 2.21 0.16
C ILE A 114 6.40 0.72 0.56
N CYS A 115 5.60 0.31 1.56
CA CYS A 115 5.50 -1.12 1.91
C CYS A 115 4.98 -1.97 0.75
N ILE A 116 3.93 -1.49 0.08
CA ILE A 116 3.34 -2.16 -1.10
C ILE A 116 4.37 -2.25 -2.23
N ASP A 117 5.14 -1.19 -2.46
CA ASP A 117 6.18 -1.12 -3.49
C ASP A 117 7.31 -2.12 -3.21
N VAL A 118 7.69 -2.31 -1.93
CA VAL A 118 8.69 -3.31 -1.53
C VAL A 118 8.20 -4.73 -1.80
N LEU A 119 6.93 -5.03 -1.48
CA LEU A 119 6.32 -6.33 -1.79
C LEU A 119 6.22 -6.56 -3.30
N CYS A 120 5.84 -5.54 -4.07
CA CYS A 120 5.82 -5.59 -5.53
C CYS A 120 7.24 -5.77 -6.10
N ALA A 121 8.24 -5.06 -5.56
CA ALA A 121 9.63 -5.19 -5.95
C ALA A 121 10.18 -6.60 -5.68
N TYR A 122 9.80 -7.23 -4.57
CA TYR A 122 10.14 -8.62 -4.29
C TYR A 122 9.65 -9.56 -5.40
N LEU A 123 8.42 -9.37 -5.89
CA LEU A 123 7.88 -10.14 -7.02
C LEU A 123 8.60 -9.86 -8.34
N ARG A 124 9.18 -8.68 -8.52
CA ARG A 124 9.95 -8.30 -9.72
C ARG A 124 11.38 -8.84 -9.73
N MET A 125 11.87 -9.41 -8.63
CA MET A 125 13.19 -10.05 -8.60
C MET A 125 13.23 -11.28 -9.53
N PRO A 126 14.41 -11.66 -10.05
CA PRO A 126 14.56 -12.84 -10.88
C PRO A 126 13.92 -14.08 -10.24
N TYR A 127 13.08 -14.77 -10.99
CA TYR A 127 12.39 -15.97 -10.53
C TYR A 127 12.79 -17.16 -11.42
N PRO A 128 13.50 -18.16 -10.89
CA PRO A 128 13.95 -19.29 -11.68
C PRO A 128 12.76 -20.12 -12.18
N ALA A 129 12.90 -20.67 -13.38
CA ALA A 129 11.93 -21.60 -13.95
C ALA A 129 11.80 -22.86 -13.07
N GLU A 130 10.66 -23.54 -13.20
CA GLU A 130 10.44 -24.82 -12.52
C GLU A 130 11.56 -25.81 -12.87
N PRO A 131 12.24 -26.41 -11.87
CA PRO A 131 13.31 -27.37 -12.12
C PRO A 131 12.81 -28.57 -12.90
N SER A 132 13.65 -29.12 -13.77
CA SER A 132 13.32 -30.35 -14.50
C SER A 132 13.11 -31.54 -13.55
N GLU A 133 12.46 -32.59 -14.03
CA GLU A 133 12.30 -33.85 -13.26
C GLU A 133 13.65 -34.44 -12.82
N SER A 134 14.70 -34.21 -13.59
CA SER A 134 16.07 -34.67 -13.29
C SER A 134 16.83 -33.82 -12.27
N ALA A 135 16.28 -32.69 -11.83
CA ALA A 135 16.90 -31.82 -10.84
C ALA A 135 17.12 -32.54 -9.50
N SER A 136 18.05 -32.04 -8.70
CA SER A 136 18.26 -32.54 -7.34
C SER A 136 17.05 -32.26 -6.44
N VAL A 137 16.91 -33.03 -5.36
CA VAL A 137 15.87 -32.78 -4.35
C VAL A 137 16.05 -31.39 -3.73
N GLN A 138 17.29 -30.97 -3.51
CA GLN A 138 17.65 -29.68 -2.92
C GLN A 138 17.20 -28.52 -3.80
N GLU A 139 17.46 -28.57 -5.11
CA GLU A 139 17.01 -27.54 -6.06
C GLU A 139 15.48 -27.44 -6.11
N ARG A 140 14.77 -28.58 -6.11
CA ARG A 140 13.30 -28.60 -6.07
C ARG A 140 12.76 -27.99 -4.78
N LEU A 141 13.33 -28.33 -3.63
CA LEU A 141 12.90 -27.79 -2.34
C LEU A 141 13.17 -26.28 -2.24
N ALA A 142 14.32 -25.82 -2.72
CA ALA A 142 14.65 -24.39 -2.78
C ALA A 142 13.66 -23.63 -3.66
N TRP A 143 13.40 -24.13 -4.87
CA TRP A 143 12.40 -23.55 -5.77
C TRP A 143 11.00 -23.52 -5.17
N GLN A 144 10.56 -24.61 -4.52
CA GLN A 144 9.26 -24.67 -3.84
C GLN A 144 9.16 -23.65 -2.70
N ALA A 145 10.24 -23.47 -1.93
CA ALA A 145 10.27 -22.50 -0.85
C ALA A 145 10.19 -21.05 -1.37
N ASP A 146 10.95 -20.72 -2.42
CA ASP A 146 10.85 -19.42 -3.09
C ASP A 146 9.47 -19.15 -3.66
N ARG A 147 8.89 -20.18 -4.29
CA ARG A 147 7.52 -20.15 -4.80
C ARG A 147 6.53 -19.85 -3.69
N GLU A 148 6.64 -20.50 -2.52
CA GLU A 148 5.72 -20.24 -1.41
C GLU A 148 5.82 -18.80 -0.89
N VAL A 149 7.03 -18.22 -0.81
CA VAL A 149 7.19 -16.82 -0.41
C VAL A 149 6.48 -15.89 -1.41
N ARG A 150 6.71 -16.08 -2.72
CA ARG A 150 6.08 -15.25 -3.76
C ARG A 150 4.56 -15.39 -3.78
N HIS A 151 4.05 -16.61 -3.63
CA HIS A 151 2.61 -16.86 -3.53
C HIS A 151 2.01 -16.25 -2.27
N THR A 152 2.78 -16.18 -1.18
CA THR A 152 2.39 -15.49 0.06
C THR A 152 2.30 -13.98 -0.15
N VAL A 153 3.23 -13.36 -0.89
CA VAL A 153 3.12 -11.93 -1.27
C VAL A 153 1.83 -11.67 -2.07
N ILE A 154 1.56 -12.50 -3.08
CA ILE A 154 0.33 -12.40 -3.89
C ILE A 154 -0.93 -12.54 -3.01
N ARG A 155 -0.90 -13.49 -2.07
CA ARG A 155 -2.00 -13.76 -1.13
C ARG A 155 -2.26 -12.59 -0.20
N VAL A 156 -1.20 -12.01 0.37
CA VAL A 156 -1.27 -10.81 1.21
C VAL A 156 -1.87 -9.66 0.43
N ILE A 157 -1.38 -9.37 -0.78
CA ILE A 157 -1.94 -8.29 -1.62
C ILE A 157 -3.42 -8.55 -1.92
N ARG A 158 -3.80 -9.79 -2.31
CA ARG A 158 -5.22 -10.14 -2.52
C ARG A 158 -6.06 -9.86 -1.28
N ASP A 159 -5.59 -10.26 -0.12
CA ASP A 159 -6.38 -10.18 1.12
C ASP A 159 -6.64 -8.73 1.52
N HIS A 160 -5.64 -7.86 1.40
CA HIS A 160 -5.79 -6.41 1.67
C HIS A 160 -6.63 -5.68 0.62
N LEU A 161 -6.78 -6.25 -0.59
CA LEU A 161 -7.65 -5.73 -1.64
C LEU A 161 -9.05 -6.35 -1.61
N ASN A 162 -9.33 -7.31 -0.74
CA ASN A 162 -10.62 -7.98 -0.67
C ASN A 162 -11.39 -7.50 0.56
N PRO A 163 -12.45 -6.70 0.41
CA PRO A 163 -13.19 -6.13 1.55
C PRO A 163 -13.84 -7.17 2.46
N ARG A 164 -14.03 -8.41 1.97
CA ARG A 164 -14.55 -9.51 2.79
C ARG A 164 -13.50 -10.06 3.75
N ILE A 165 -12.23 -9.71 3.55
CA ILE A 165 -11.07 -10.21 4.30
C ILE A 165 -10.43 -9.07 5.11
N SER A 166 -10.03 -7.97 4.46
CA SER A 166 -9.23 -6.90 5.09
C SER A 166 -10.01 -6.02 6.09
N GLY A 167 -11.33 -5.95 5.99
CA GLY A 167 -12.07 -4.83 6.59
C GLY A 167 -11.67 -3.47 5.97
N THR A 168 -12.24 -2.37 6.46
CA THR A 168 -12.02 -1.03 5.87
C THR A 168 -10.69 -0.39 6.25
N ALA A 169 -10.18 -0.62 7.46
CA ALA A 169 -8.97 0.03 7.97
C ALA A 169 -7.66 -0.49 7.33
N ALA A 170 -7.62 -1.80 7.02
CA ALA A 170 -6.47 -2.45 6.36
C ALA A 170 -6.64 -2.54 4.83
N SER A 171 -7.62 -1.83 4.26
CA SER A 171 -7.82 -1.87 2.80
C SER A 171 -6.65 -1.20 2.08
N TRP A 172 -6.17 -1.86 1.03
CA TRP A 172 -5.18 -1.31 0.10
C TRP A 172 -5.84 -0.83 -1.21
N GLU A 173 -7.16 -0.63 -1.19
CA GLU A 173 -7.86 0.12 -2.24
C GLU A 173 -7.27 1.53 -2.38
N GLY A 174 -7.17 2.02 -3.60
CA GLY A 174 -6.57 3.32 -3.92
C GLY A 174 -5.08 3.29 -4.22
N TYR A 175 -4.33 2.24 -3.86
CA TYR A 175 -2.86 2.20 -4.00
C TYR A 175 -2.40 1.69 -5.37
N ASP A 176 -1.16 2.04 -5.73
CA ASP A 176 -0.52 1.59 -6.97
C ASP A 176 0.13 0.22 -6.79
N PHE A 177 0.08 -0.61 -7.83
CA PHE A 177 0.64 -1.96 -7.85
C PHE A 177 1.47 -2.19 -9.12
N ASP A 178 2.79 -2.26 -8.97
CA ASP A 178 3.71 -2.48 -10.09
C ASP A 178 4.29 -3.90 -10.12
N PHE A 179 3.65 -4.76 -10.91
CA PHE A 179 4.12 -6.12 -11.23
C PHE A 179 4.89 -6.19 -12.56
N THR A 180 5.51 -5.08 -12.99
CA THR A 180 6.25 -5.04 -14.25
C THR A 180 7.35 -6.09 -14.28
N GLY A 181 7.34 -6.98 -15.28
CA GLY A 181 8.35 -8.02 -15.45
C GLY A 181 8.21 -9.20 -14.48
N THR A 182 7.18 -9.23 -13.64
CA THR A 182 6.95 -10.34 -12.70
C THR A 182 6.60 -11.62 -13.45
N VAL A 183 7.26 -12.72 -13.09
CA VAL A 183 6.87 -14.07 -13.51
C VAL A 183 5.82 -14.62 -12.54
N PHE A 184 4.66 -14.97 -13.08
CA PHE A 184 3.53 -15.61 -12.39
C PHE A 184 3.37 -17.06 -12.84
N ASP A 185 3.51 -17.99 -11.90
CA ASP A 185 3.29 -19.43 -12.08
C ASP A 185 2.03 -19.93 -11.34
N GLY A 186 1.13 -18.99 -11.02
CA GLY A 186 -0.14 -19.21 -10.36
C GLY A 186 -0.45 -18.12 -9.33
N GLY A 187 -1.59 -18.28 -8.65
CA GLY A 187 -2.03 -17.39 -7.58
C GLY A 187 -3.48 -17.00 -7.72
N SER A 188 -3.95 -16.12 -6.84
CA SER A 188 -5.34 -15.67 -6.86
C SER A 188 -5.43 -14.24 -6.39
N PHE A 189 -6.08 -13.41 -7.20
CA PHE A 189 -6.62 -12.10 -6.86
C PHE A 189 -8.16 -12.15 -6.82
N ARG A 190 -8.74 -13.31 -6.48
CA ARG A 190 -10.19 -13.49 -6.44
C ARG A 190 -10.83 -12.48 -5.48
N GLY A 191 -11.80 -11.71 -6.00
CA GLY A 191 -12.51 -10.70 -5.22
C GLY A 191 -11.70 -9.46 -4.85
N ALA A 192 -10.45 -9.35 -5.33
CA ALA A 192 -9.61 -8.18 -5.09
C ALA A 192 -10.17 -6.96 -5.83
N ARG A 193 -10.12 -5.79 -5.19
CA ARG A 193 -10.58 -4.51 -5.73
C ARG A 193 -9.39 -3.58 -5.93
N PHE A 194 -8.95 -3.48 -7.17
CA PHE A 194 -7.94 -2.52 -7.60
C PHE A 194 -8.65 -1.21 -7.99
N THR A 195 -8.86 -0.33 -7.02
CA THR A 195 -9.57 0.94 -7.23
C THR A 195 -8.62 2.13 -7.12
N GLY A 196 -8.81 3.18 -7.92
CA GLY A 196 -8.15 4.49 -7.79
C GLY A 196 -6.65 4.57 -8.13
N GLY A 197 -5.88 3.49 -7.96
CA GLY A 197 -4.45 3.41 -8.26
C GLY A 197 -4.14 2.74 -9.60
N TYR A 198 -2.89 2.89 -10.06
CA TYR A 198 -2.35 2.26 -11.25
C TYR A 198 -2.01 0.79 -11.01
N VAL A 199 -2.35 -0.09 -11.96
CA VAL A 199 -1.98 -1.51 -11.90
C VAL A 199 -1.21 -1.90 -13.15
N SER A 200 0.06 -2.26 -12.98
CA SER A 200 0.94 -2.70 -14.07
C SER A 200 1.26 -4.17 -13.99
N PHE A 201 0.95 -4.89 -15.06
CA PHE A 201 1.48 -6.21 -15.40
C PHE A 201 2.33 -6.13 -16.68
N ARG A 202 2.90 -4.95 -16.98
CA ARG A 202 3.69 -4.76 -18.20
C ARG A 202 4.86 -5.72 -18.24
N ARG A 203 5.09 -6.38 -19.38
CA ARG A 203 6.16 -7.39 -19.53
C ARG A 203 6.07 -8.55 -18.51
N ALA A 204 4.96 -8.72 -17.80
CA ALA A 204 4.78 -9.86 -16.92
C ALA A 204 4.71 -11.14 -17.75
N GLU A 205 5.22 -12.23 -17.18
CA GLU A 205 5.19 -13.54 -17.82
C GLU A 205 4.29 -14.48 -17.02
N PHE A 206 3.29 -15.05 -17.69
CA PHE A 206 2.38 -16.03 -17.11
C PHE A 206 2.77 -17.43 -17.64
N THR A 207 3.69 -18.06 -16.92
CA THR A 207 4.44 -19.25 -17.38
C THR A 207 3.78 -20.58 -17.05
N GLY A 208 2.82 -20.60 -16.12
CA GLY A 208 2.12 -21.81 -15.70
C GLY A 208 1.08 -21.56 -14.63
N GLY A 209 0.38 -22.61 -14.20
CA GLY A 209 -0.62 -22.53 -13.13
C GLY A 209 -1.90 -21.74 -13.48
N LEU A 210 -2.78 -21.64 -12.49
CA LEU A 210 -4.01 -20.84 -12.55
C LEU A 210 -3.75 -19.51 -11.84
N LEU A 211 -3.87 -18.40 -12.57
CA LEU A 211 -3.98 -17.06 -11.98
C LEU A 211 -5.42 -16.57 -12.11
N SER A 212 -6.12 -16.47 -10.97
CA SER A 212 -7.54 -16.14 -10.95
C SER A 212 -7.78 -14.69 -10.53
N PHE A 213 -8.39 -13.91 -11.41
CA PHE A 213 -9.02 -12.60 -11.14
C PHE A 213 -10.54 -12.71 -11.03
N ARG A 214 -11.06 -13.91 -10.70
CA ARG A 214 -12.51 -14.12 -10.59
C ARG A 214 -13.13 -13.12 -9.60
N HIS A 215 -14.21 -12.45 -10.00
CA HIS A 215 -14.86 -11.40 -9.20
C HIS A 215 -13.94 -10.23 -8.78
N ALA A 216 -12.77 -10.07 -9.42
CA ALA A 216 -11.93 -8.90 -9.18
C ALA A 216 -12.61 -7.65 -9.76
N VAL A 217 -12.40 -6.51 -9.13
CA VAL A 217 -12.87 -5.22 -9.61
C VAL A 217 -11.65 -4.36 -9.92
N PHE A 218 -11.62 -3.78 -11.11
CA PHE A 218 -10.65 -2.77 -11.50
C PHE A 218 -11.42 -1.48 -11.76
N ALA A 219 -11.21 -0.44 -10.95
CA ALA A 219 -12.00 0.78 -11.08
C ALA A 219 -11.17 2.06 -11.01
N GLY A 220 -11.39 2.98 -11.95
CA GLY A 220 -10.86 4.34 -11.94
C GLY A 220 -9.36 4.49 -12.21
N GLY A 221 -8.58 3.40 -12.18
CA GLY A 221 -7.15 3.38 -12.50
C GLY A 221 -6.85 2.74 -13.85
N ASN A 222 -5.68 3.06 -14.44
CA ASN A 222 -5.20 2.39 -15.64
C ASN A 222 -4.66 0.99 -15.28
N VAL A 223 -5.08 -0.02 -16.04
CA VAL A 223 -4.61 -1.40 -15.93
C VAL A 223 -3.86 -1.77 -17.20
N SER A 224 -2.57 -2.08 -17.09
CA SER A 224 -1.73 -2.36 -18.26
C SER A 224 -1.12 -3.75 -18.19
N PHE A 225 -1.43 -4.57 -19.19
CA PHE A 225 -0.81 -5.86 -19.51
C PHE A 225 0.11 -5.72 -20.74
N ASP A 226 0.59 -4.50 -21.03
CA ASP A 226 1.33 -4.25 -22.28
C ASP A 226 2.60 -5.09 -22.33
N ARG A 227 2.83 -5.71 -23.48
CA ARG A 227 3.97 -6.63 -23.72
C ARG A 227 4.03 -7.81 -22.75
N ALA A 228 2.93 -8.15 -22.06
CA ALA A 228 2.89 -9.34 -21.23
C ALA A 228 2.85 -10.62 -22.10
N THR A 229 3.40 -11.71 -21.58
CA THR A 229 3.45 -13.01 -22.26
C THR A 229 2.62 -14.02 -21.51
N PHE A 230 1.58 -14.55 -22.15
CA PHE A 230 0.77 -15.66 -21.67
C PHE A 230 1.27 -16.94 -22.36
N ALA A 231 2.13 -17.69 -21.68
CA ALA A 231 2.90 -18.79 -22.29
C ALA A 231 2.25 -20.17 -22.10
N ALA A 232 1.76 -20.49 -20.90
CA ALA A 232 1.02 -21.75 -20.63
C ALA A 232 0.00 -21.64 -19.49
N SER A 233 -0.21 -20.44 -18.95
CA SER A 233 -1.09 -20.20 -17.81
C SER A 233 -2.58 -20.24 -18.17
N ARG A 234 -3.42 -20.57 -17.18
CA ARG A 234 -4.86 -20.26 -17.24
C ARG A 234 -5.07 -18.94 -16.48
N VAL A 235 -5.37 -17.86 -17.20
CA VAL A 235 -5.69 -16.57 -16.57
C VAL A 235 -7.18 -16.31 -16.68
N GLY A 236 -7.87 -16.35 -15.55
CA GLY A 236 -9.33 -16.27 -15.51
C GLY A 236 -9.81 -14.93 -14.98
N PHE A 237 -10.56 -14.18 -15.78
CA PHE A 237 -11.26 -12.96 -15.35
C PHE A 237 -12.75 -13.20 -15.14
N GLN A 238 -13.19 -14.43 -14.81
CA GLN A 238 -14.61 -14.74 -14.78
C GLN A 238 -15.36 -13.84 -13.79
N ALA A 239 -16.43 -13.18 -14.26
CA ALA A 239 -17.21 -12.21 -13.50
C ALA A 239 -16.37 -11.09 -12.87
N ALA A 240 -15.21 -10.76 -13.45
CA ALA A 240 -14.46 -9.55 -13.09
C ALA A 240 -15.19 -8.31 -13.65
N VAL A 241 -14.96 -7.17 -13.04
CA VAL A 241 -15.63 -5.92 -13.41
C VAL A 241 -14.58 -4.84 -13.63
N PHE A 242 -14.62 -4.18 -14.78
CA PHE A 242 -13.76 -3.04 -15.12
C PHE A 242 -14.64 -1.79 -15.19
N ILE A 243 -14.41 -0.80 -14.31
CA ILE A 243 -15.20 0.42 -14.19
C ILE A 243 -14.31 1.65 -14.37
N GLY A 244 -14.34 2.29 -15.54
CA GLY A 244 -13.46 3.42 -15.86
C GLY A 244 -11.99 3.01 -15.96
N GLY A 245 -11.16 3.97 -16.40
CA GLY A 245 -9.73 3.72 -16.66
C GLY A 245 -9.48 2.95 -17.96
N ASN A 246 -8.24 3.01 -18.46
CA ASN A 246 -7.87 2.27 -19.67
C ASN A 246 -7.31 0.90 -19.29
N VAL A 247 -7.82 -0.14 -19.95
CA VAL A 247 -7.30 -1.51 -19.88
C VAL A 247 -6.55 -1.80 -21.17
N SER A 248 -5.24 -2.01 -21.08
CA SER A 248 -4.40 -2.20 -22.27
C SER A 248 -3.73 -3.57 -22.24
N PHE A 249 -3.84 -4.30 -23.35
CA PHE A 249 -3.12 -5.53 -23.65
C PHE A 249 -2.18 -5.34 -24.85
N ASP A 250 -1.77 -4.10 -25.11
CA ASP A 250 -1.05 -3.76 -26.33
C ASP A 250 0.29 -4.51 -26.39
N TYR A 251 0.58 -5.09 -27.56
CA TYR A 251 1.75 -5.92 -27.82
C TYR A 251 1.88 -7.16 -26.92
N ALA A 252 0.81 -7.59 -26.24
CA ALA A 252 0.81 -8.83 -25.49
C ALA A 252 0.90 -10.05 -26.41
N THR A 253 1.56 -11.11 -25.95
CA THR A 253 1.71 -12.36 -26.70
C THR A 253 0.98 -13.49 -25.98
N PHE A 254 0.03 -14.11 -26.67
CA PHE A 254 -0.70 -15.31 -26.24
C PHE A 254 -0.09 -16.53 -26.94
N ALA A 255 1.01 -17.03 -26.37
CA ALA A 255 1.78 -18.15 -26.93
C ALA A 255 1.24 -19.53 -26.52
N GLY A 256 0.56 -19.59 -25.38
CA GLY A 256 -0.14 -20.78 -24.91
C GLY A 256 -0.89 -20.47 -23.62
N GLY A 257 -1.95 -21.21 -23.35
CA GLY A 257 -2.84 -20.91 -22.24
C GLY A 257 -4.17 -20.27 -22.67
N TYR A 258 -5.03 -20.06 -21.68
CA TYR A 258 -6.43 -19.72 -21.88
C TYR A 258 -6.78 -18.49 -21.06
N VAL A 259 -7.20 -17.42 -21.75
CA VAL A 259 -7.73 -16.20 -21.12
C VAL A 259 -9.22 -16.12 -21.41
N THR A 260 -10.02 -15.93 -20.37
CA THR A 260 -11.47 -15.81 -20.49
C THR A 260 -12.01 -14.61 -19.75
N PHE A 261 -12.91 -13.91 -20.43
CA PHE A 261 -13.63 -12.74 -19.93
C PHE A 261 -15.12 -13.07 -19.71
N ARG A 262 -15.44 -14.33 -19.38
CA ARG A 262 -16.83 -14.74 -19.16
C ARG A 262 -17.48 -13.95 -18.02
N GLY A 263 -18.59 -13.28 -18.31
CA GLY A 263 -19.34 -12.45 -17.39
C GLY A 263 -18.64 -11.15 -17.02
N VAL A 264 -17.62 -10.72 -17.78
CA VAL A 264 -16.93 -9.46 -17.50
C VAL A 264 -17.76 -8.28 -17.97
N GLU A 265 -17.84 -7.26 -17.14
CA GLU A 265 -18.49 -5.99 -17.46
C GLU A 265 -17.42 -4.92 -17.65
N PHE A 266 -17.42 -4.27 -18.81
CA PHE A 266 -16.56 -3.12 -19.12
C PHE A 266 -17.41 -1.86 -19.16
N THR A 267 -17.35 -1.09 -18.07
CA THR A 267 -18.20 0.07 -17.81
C THR A 267 -17.38 1.36 -17.76
N GLY A 268 -17.38 2.15 -18.83
CA GLY A 268 -16.50 3.32 -18.96
C GLY A 268 -15.02 2.96 -19.10
N GLY A 269 -14.30 3.71 -19.94
CA GLY A 269 -12.91 3.41 -20.28
C GLY A 269 -12.75 2.67 -21.61
N THR A 270 -11.50 2.48 -22.04
CA THR A 270 -11.15 1.80 -23.30
C THR A 270 -10.43 0.49 -23.03
N VAL A 271 -10.69 -0.51 -23.88
CA VAL A 271 -9.95 -1.79 -23.86
C VAL A 271 -9.20 -1.93 -25.16
N SER A 272 -7.88 -2.05 -25.12
CA SER A 272 -7.01 -2.10 -26.31
C SER A 272 -6.26 -3.43 -26.39
N PHE A 273 -6.19 -3.99 -27.59
CA PHE A 273 -5.47 -5.22 -27.95
C PHE A 273 -4.55 -5.00 -29.16
N ARG A 274 -4.04 -3.77 -29.36
CA ARG A 274 -3.23 -3.44 -30.54
C ARG A 274 -1.91 -4.17 -30.54
N GLY A 275 -1.48 -4.65 -31.69
CA GLY A 275 -0.25 -5.42 -31.87
C GLY A 275 -0.20 -6.75 -31.11
N THR A 276 -1.35 -7.27 -30.64
CA THR A 276 -1.38 -8.55 -29.92
C THR A 276 -1.05 -9.71 -30.84
N LYS A 277 -0.33 -10.70 -30.32
CA LYS A 277 0.10 -11.88 -31.09
C LYS A 277 -0.53 -13.14 -30.50
N PHE A 278 -1.10 -13.98 -31.36
CA PHE A 278 -1.67 -15.27 -31.00
C PHE A 278 -0.84 -16.37 -31.68
N THR A 279 0.02 -17.05 -30.91
CA THR A 279 0.92 -18.10 -31.43
C THR A 279 0.63 -19.48 -30.87
N GLY A 280 -0.50 -19.63 -30.16
CA GLY A 280 -0.96 -20.91 -29.60
C GLY A 280 -1.93 -20.79 -28.42
N GLY A 281 -2.03 -19.61 -27.79
CA GLY A 281 -3.02 -19.32 -26.76
C GLY A 281 -4.37 -18.92 -27.32
N SER A 282 -5.40 -18.96 -26.48
CA SER A 282 -6.75 -18.49 -26.85
C SER A 282 -7.28 -17.44 -25.89
N VAL A 283 -7.91 -16.41 -26.45
CA VAL A 283 -8.62 -15.35 -25.73
C VAL A 283 -10.11 -15.45 -26.07
N ASN A 284 -10.94 -15.68 -25.06
CA ASN A 284 -12.39 -15.77 -25.23
C ASN A 284 -13.10 -14.52 -24.70
N LEU A 285 -13.60 -13.70 -25.64
CA LEU A 285 -14.43 -12.51 -25.41
C LEU A 285 -15.93 -12.77 -25.65
N GLN A 286 -16.32 -13.92 -26.20
CA GLN A 286 -17.73 -14.28 -26.45
C GLN A 286 -18.61 -14.21 -25.22
N GLY A 287 -18.02 -14.51 -24.05
CA GLY A 287 -18.74 -14.51 -22.78
C GLY A 287 -18.75 -13.17 -22.06
N ALA A 288 -18.16 -12.09 -22.59
CA ALA A 288 -18.19 -10.78 -21.93
C ALA A 288 -19.65 -10.29 -21.81
N GLY A 289 -20.03 -9.83 -20.61
CA GLY A 289 -21.41 -9.52 -20.25
C GLY A 289 -21.90 -8.21 -20.87
N SER A 290 -21.10 -7.15 -20.83
CA SER A 290 -21.43 -5.86 -21.45
C SER A 290 -20.17 -5.04 -21.75
N TRP A 291 -20.23 -4.24 -22.80
CA TRP A 291 -19.20 -3.29 -23.20
C TRP A 291 -19.85 -1.92 -23.37
N THR A 292 -19.31 -0.88 -22.74
CA THR A 292 -19.75 0.50 -23.01
C THR A 292 -19.23 1.00 -24.35
N ALA A 293 -18.03 0.55 -24.73
CA ALA A 293 -17.41 0.77 -26.03
C ALA A 293 -16.76 -0.54 -26.50
N PRO A 294 -16.77 -0.85 -27.80
CA PRO A 294 -16.16 -2.07 -28.30
C PRO A 294 -14.64 -2.08 -28.05
N PRO A 295 -14.03 -3.26 -27.87
CA PRO A 295 -12.59 -3.38 -27.75
C PRO A 295 -11.89 -2.93 -29.04
N ILE A 296 -10.74 -2.27 -28.88
CA ILE A 296 -9.92 -1.75 -29.97
C ILE A 296 -8.94 -2.83 -30.39
N PHE A 297 -8.95 -3.16 -31.69
CA PHE A 297 -8.02 -4.07 -32.33
C PHE A 297 -7.25 -3.36 -33.45
N ASP A 298 -6.23 -4.03 -34.00
CA ASP A 298 -5.61 -3.62 -35.26
C ASP A 298 -6.59 -3.79 -36.43
N ASP A 299 -6.32 -3.06 -37.51
CA ASP A 299 -7.14 -3.10 -38.73
C ASP A 299 -7.23 -4.54 -39.29
N GLY A 300 -8.45 -4.93 -39.67
CA GLY A 300 -8.73 -6.24 -40.27
C GLY A 300 -8.96 -7.40 -39.29
N VAL A 301 -8.62 -7.25 -37.99
CA VAL A 301 -8.84 -8.30 -36.98
C VAL A 301 -10.32 -8.64 -36.82
N MET A 302 -11.22 -7.65 -36.92
CA MET A 302 -12.66 -7.89 -36.84
C MET A 302 -13.22 -8.63 -38.06
N ALA A 303 -12.59 -8.47 -39.23
CA ALA A 303 -13.01 -9.15 -40.46
C ALA A 303 -12.43 -10.56 -40.58
N CYS A 304 -11.20 -10.76 -40.12
CA CYS A 304 -10.49 -12.03 -40.12
C CYS A 304 -9.78 -12.21 -38.77
N PRO A 305 -10.46 -12.72 -37.73
CA PRO A 305 -9.86 -12.87 -36.42
C PRO A 305 -8.76 -13.93 -36.46
N PRO A 306 -7.60 -13.69 -35.82
CA PRO A 306 -6.54 -14.68 -35.72
C PRO A 306 -7.01 -15.91 -34.94
N ALA A 307 -6.42 -17.06 -35.26
CA ALA A 307 -6.70 -18.31 -34.54
C ALA A 307 -6.45 -18.13 -33.03
N GLY A 308 -7.42 -18.54 -32.22
CA GLY A 308 -7.39 -18.37 -30.76
C GLY A 308 -8.15 -17.16 -30.24
N LEU A 309 -8.49 -16.16 -31.05
CA LEU A 309 -9.34 -15.03 -30.64
C LEU A 309 -10.82 -15.35 -30.92
N LEU A 310 -11.63 -15.42 -29.86
CA LEU A 310 -13.08 -15.60 -29.96
C LEU A 310 -13.79 -14.29 -29.64
N LEU A 311 -14.31 -13.60 -30.66
CA LEU A 311 -14.96 -12.28 -30.55
C LEU A 311 -16.41 -12.36 -30.03
N PRO A 312 -16.95 -11.30 -29.40
CA PRO A 312 -18.36 -11.22 -28.99
C PRO A 312 -19.32 -11.39 -30.17
N LYS A 313 -20.51 -11.96 -29.93
CA LYS A 313 -21.53 -12.18 -30.99
C LYS A 313 -22.25 -10.91 -31.46
N SER A 314 -21.94 -9.75 -30.91
CA SER A 314 -22.59 -8.49 -31.26
C SER A 314 -21.64 -7.32 -31.00
N VAL A 315 -20.86 -6.99 -32.02
CA VAL A 315 -20.34 -5.63 -32.19
C VAL A 315 -20.94 -5.13 -33.50
N GLU A 316 -22.27 -4.99 -33.52
CA GLU A 316 -22.91 -4.17 -34.53
C GLU A 316 -22.70 -2.72 -34.07
N SER A 317 -22.03 -1.97 -34.94
CA SER A 317 -21.67 -0.55 -34.82
C SER A 317 -22.84 0.35 -34.48
#